data_AF-A0A369GF81-F1
#
_entry.id   AF-A0A369GF81-F1
#
_cell.length_a   1.000
_cell.length_b   1.000
_cell.length_c   1.000
_cell.angle_alpha   90.00
_cell.angle_beta   90.00
_cell.angle_gamma   90.00
#
_symmetry.space_group_name_H-M   'P 1'
#
loop_
_entity.id
_entity.type
_entity.pdbx_description
1 polymer ?
#
loop_
_entity_poly.entity_id
_entity_poly.type
_entity_poly.pdbx_seq_one_letter_code
_entity_poly.pdbx_strand_id
1 'polypeptide(L)'
;MPTTTIHVAATAPINPPGANPVLSEGQVWDGLQRKVRRAEEFVPLISSCVVVEERANVVTRKVVFAEDEEKAVTEVCTEYAPSRVHFRMETGTEVQNIISRDVGDGTLFMTYAFSWVVDNGAHKEEGEEDVRDKKQKEASIAVSKSIEAMRAMVLDGRIRTA
;
A
#
# COMPACT_ATOMS: atom_id res chain seq x y z
N MET A 1 18.91 -18.05 1.89
CA MET A 1 17.93 -19.11 2.19
C MET A 1 16.97 -19.22 1.02
N PRO A 2 16.34 -20.38 0.76
CA PRO A 2 15.29 -20.46 -0.27
C PRO A 2 14.11 -19.56 0.10
N THR A 3 13.58 -18.84 -0.89
CA THR A 3 12.43 -17.94 -0.75
C THR A 3 11.29 -18.39 -1.64
N THR A 4 10.06 -18.19 -1.19
CA THR A 4 8.84 -18.41 -1.97
C THR A 4 8.12 -17.07 -2.18
N THR A 5 7.42 -16.92 -3.31
CA THR A 5 6.57 -15.74 -3.55
C THR A 5 5.11 -16.09 -3.32
N ILE A 6 4.43 -15.31 -2.47
CA ILE A 6 3.01 -15.46 -2.17
C ILE A 6 2.23 -14.33 -2.85
N HIS A 7 1.25 -14.72 -3.67
CA HIS A 7 0.39 -13.78 -4.38
C HIS A 7 -0.98 -13.69 -3.72
N VAL A 8 -1.35 -12.49 -3.28
CA VAL A 8 -2.65 -12.19 -2.66
C VAL A 8 -3.14 -10.83 -3.12
N ALA A 9 -4.45 -10.64 -3.14
CA ALA A 9 -5.06 -9.35 -3.41
C ALA A 9 -6.24 -9.11 -2.46
N ALA A 10 -6.48 -7.84 -2.12
CA ALA A 10 -7.61 -7.43 -1.32
C ALA A 10 -8.23 -6.17 -1.91
N THR A 11 -9.56 -6.09 -1.84
CA THR A 11 -10.35 -4.98 -2.38
C THR A 11 -11.35 -4.51 -1.34
N ALA A 12 -11.51 -3.19 -1.22
CA ALA A 12 -12.58 -2.59 -0.42
C ALA A 12 -13.21 -1.40 -1.16
N PRO A 13 -14.51 -1.14 -0.98
CA PRO A 13 -15.10 0.11 -1.46
C PRO A 13 -14.42 1.29 -0.76
N ILE A 14 -14.08 2.32 -1.54
CA ILE A 14 -13.49 3.56 -1.00
C ILE A 14 -14.56 4.33 -0.20
N ASN A 15 -15.82 4.27 -0.62
CA ASN A 15 -16.95 4.95 0.03
C ASN A 15 -18.07 3.93 0.35
N PRO A 16 -17.89 3.04 1.35
CA PRO A 16 -18.98 2.20 1.82
C PRO A 16 -20.14 3.06 2.37
N PRO A 17 -21.35 2.50 2.50
CA PRO A 17 -22.48 3.20 3.12
C PRO A 17 -22.11 3.79 4.49
N GLY A 18 -22.37 5.09 4.68
CA GLY A 18 -22.03 5.82 5.90
C GLY A 18 -20.60 6.37 5.99
N ALA A 19 -19.77 6.20 4.94
CA ALA A 19 -18.45 6.81 4.91
C ALA A 19 -18.50 8.34 5.00
N ASN A 20 -17.70 8.91 5.90
CA ASN A 20 -17.56 10.36 6.08
C ASN A 20 -16.09 10.72 6.38
N PRO A 21 -15.46 11.66 5.65
CA PRO A 21 -15.97 12.26 4.42
C PRO A 21 -16.03 11.23 3.28
N VAL A 22 -16.89 11.49 2.30
CA VAL A 22 -16.85 10.79 1.00
C VAL A 22 -15.60 11.26 0.27
N LEU A 23 -14.76 10.32 -0.15
CA LEU A 23 -13.53 10.62 -0.89
C LEU A 23 -13.80 10.65 -2.39
N SER A 24 -13.34 11.69 -3.06
CA SER A 24 -13.25 11.75 -4.53
C SER A 24 -12.05 10.94 -5.06
N GLU A 25 -12.06 10.57 -6.35
CA GLU A 25 -10.92 9.90 -6.99
C GLU A 25 -9.62 10.73 -6.89
N GLY A 26 -9.73 12.06 -7.03
CA GLY A 26 -8.61 12.98 -6.87
C GLY A 26 -8.01 12.94 -5.45
N GLN A 27 -8.84 12.96 -4.40
CA GLN A 27 -8.36 12.86 -3.03
C GLN A 27 -7.71 11.51 -2.72
N VAL A 28 -8.23 10.42 -3.29
CA VAL A 28 -7.63 9.10 -3.16
C VAL A 28 -6.29 9.06 -3.88
N TRP A 29 -6.20 9.65 -5.07
CA TRP A 29 -4.96 9.76 -5.82
C TRP A 29 -3.91 10.59 -5.06
N ASP A 30 -4.28 11.76 -4.53
CA ASP A 30 -3.41 12.58 -3.67
C ASP A 30 -2.94 11.78 -2.45
N GLY A 31 -3.83 10.97 -1.87
CA GLY A 31 -3.50 10.04 -0.80
C GLY A 31 -2.45 9.00 -1.19
N LEU A 32 -2.56 8.42 -2.39
CA LEU A 32 -1.56 7.47 -2.90
C LEU A 32 -0.22 8.16 -3.17
N GLN A 33 -0.24 9.36 -3.76
CA GLN A 33 0.98 10.15 -3.97
C GLN A 33 1.65 10.54 -2.64
N ARG A 34 0.86 10.86 -1.61
CA ARG A 34 1.37 11.07 -0.26
C ARG A 34 1.96 9.78 0.30
N LYS A 35 1.28 8.65 0.14
CA LYS A 35 1.78 7.34 0.58
C LYS A 35 3.10 6.97 -0.06
N VAL A 36 3.34 7.35 -1.32
CA VAL A 36 4.65 7.18 -2.01
C VAL A 36 5.76 7.96 -1.31
N ARG A 37 5.48 9.14 -0.75
CA ARG A 37 6.50 10.02 -0.18
C ARG A 37 6.61 9.91 1.35
N ARG A 38 5.53 9.48 2.02
CA ARG A 38 5.34 9.46 3.47
C ARG A 38 4.69 8.13 3.91
N ALA A 39 5.38 7.02 3.69
CA ALA A 39 4.85 5.68 3.94
C ALA A 39 4.46 5.44 5.41
N GLU A 40 5.20 6.07 6.34
CA GLU A 40 5.02 5.98 7.79
C GLU A 40 3.64 6.47 8.25
N GLU A 41 3.01 7.36 7.47
CA GLU A 41 1.68 7.87 7.79
C GLU A 41 0.55 6.90 7.44
N PHE A 42 0.87 5.80 6.73
CA PHE A 42 -0.09 4.78 6.28
C PHE A 42 0.21 3.40 6.84
N VAL A 43 1.47 3.10 7.13
CA VAL A 43 1.92 1.78 7.57
C VAL A 43 2.62 1.95 8.92
N PRO A 44 1.97 1.64 10.05
CA PRO A 44 2.54 1.84 11.39
C PRO A 44 3.86 1.10 11.65
N LEU A 45 4.14 0.04 10.88
CA LEU A 45 5.39 -0.71 10.96
C LEU A 45 6.57 0.03 10.30
N ILE A 46 6.34 1.10 9.53
CA ILE A 46 7.40 1.90 8.93
C ILE A 46 7.69 3.06 9.88
N SER A 47 8.91 3.11 10.42
CA SER A 47 9.36 4.17 11.31
C SER A 47 9.92 5.38 10.56
N SER A 48 10.43 5.18 9.34
CA SER A 48 11.00 6.25 8.52
C SER A 48 10.81 5.99 7.03
N CYS A 49 10.55 7.06 6.28
CA CYS A 49 10.45 7.07 4.82
C CYS A 49 11.20 8.28 4.28
N VAL A 50 12.26 8.03 3.51
CA VAL A 50 13.10 9.09 2.92
C VAL A 50 13.14 8.92 1.42
N VAL A 51 12.67 9.92 0.68
CA VAL A 51 12.82 9.98 -0.78
C VAL A 51 14.28 10.24 -1.10
N VAL A 52 14.90 9.37 -1.90
CA VAL A 52 16.30 9.49 -2.33
C VAL A 52 16.44 10.04 -3.74
N GLU A 53 15.44 9.79 -4.59
CA GLU A 53 15.43 10.27 -5.97
C GLU A 53 13.99 10.37 -6.47
N GLU A 54 13.70 11.43 -7.22
CA GLU A 54 12.40 11.63 -7.87
C GLU A 54 12.62 12.10 -9.31
N ARG A 55 12.08 11.34 -10.27
CA ARG A 55 12.16 11.65 -11.70
C ARG A 55 10.87 11.28 -12.39
N ALA A 56 10.23 12.26 -13.03
CA ALA A 56 8.95 12.10 -13.72
C ALA A 56 7.92 11.42 -12.81
N ASN A 57 7.46 10.21 -13.17
CA ASN A 57 6.48 9.45 -12.41
C ASN A 57 7.11 8.35 -11.54
N VAL A 58 8.42 8.38 -11.34
CA VAL A 58 9.16 7.38 -10.54
C VAL A 58 9.79 8.06 -9.32
N VAL A 59 9.52 7.50 -8.15
CA VAL A 59 10.08 7.92 -6.86
C VAL A 59 10.84 6.74 -6.27
N THR A 60 12.14 6.90 -6.05
CA THR A 60 12.94 5.94 -5.28
C THR A 60 13.02 6.45 -3.85
N ARG A 61 12.71 5.57 -2.90
CA ARG A 61 12.74 5.86 -1.46
C ARG A 61 13.44 4.78 -0.67
N LYS A 62 13.85 5.13 0.54
CA LYS A 62 14.29 4.19 1.57
C LYS A 62 13.26 4.18 2.70
N VAL A 63 12.83 2.99 3.08
CA VAL A 63 11.92 2.77 4.21
C VAL A 63 12.64 1.99 5.30
N VAL A 64 12.43 2.35 6.55
CA VAL A 64 12.93 1.62 7.72
C VAL A 64 11.74 1.00 8.44
N PHE A 65 11.79 -0.29 8.70
CA PHE A 65 10.76 -0.99 9.45
C PHE A 65 11.11 -0.96 10.95
N ALA A 66 10.12 -0.71 11.81
CA ALA A 66 10.33 -0.54 13.25
C ALA A 66 10.92 -1.80 13.95
N GLU A 67 10.71 -2.98 13.37
CA GLU A 67 11.26 -4.25 13.89
C GLU A 67 12.75 -4.44 13.54
N ASP A 68 13.28 -3.67 12.58
CA ASP A 68 14.66 -3.75 12.11
C ASP A 68 15.17 -2.35 11.75
N GLU A 69 15.39 -1.53 12.80
CA GLU A 69 15.81 -0.13 12.66
C GLU A 69 17.19 0.03 11.98
N GLU A 70 18.00 -1.03 11.95
CA GLU A 70 19.31 -1.03 11.33
C GLU A 70 19.25 -1.27 9.81
N LYS A 71 18.12 -1.74 9.28
CA LYS A 71 17.98 -2.12 7.88
C LYS A 71 16.93 -1.29 7.14
N ALA A 72 17.43 -0.33 6.37
CA ALA A 72 16.62 0.36 5.37
C ALA A 72 16.45 -0.51 4.12
N VAL A 73 15.22 -0.58 3.61
CA VAL A 73 14.88 -1.24 2.34
C VAL A 73 14.68 -0.17 1.27
N THR A 74 15.36 -0.32 0.13
CA THR A 74 15.10 0.54 -1.04
C THR A 74 13.84 0.09 -1.77
N GLU A 75 12.98 1.04 -2.11
CA GLU A 75 11.77 0.81 -2.87
C GLU A 75 11.67 1.80 -4.04
N VAL A 76 11.33 1.27 -5.22
CA VAL A 76 11.05 2.05 -6.43
C VAL A 76 9.54 2.10 -6.63
N CYS A 77 8.97 3.29 -6.49
CA CYS A 77 7.55 3.57 -6.63
C CYS A 77 7.28 4.20 -8.00
N THR A 78 6.42 3.59 -8.82
CA THR A 78 6.01 4.14 -10.12
C THR A 78 4.54 4.53 -10.09
N GLU A 79 4.26 5.80 -10.36
CA GLU A 79 2.92 6.37 -10.42
C GLU A 79 2.34 6.26 -11.84
N TYR A 80 1.14 5.72 -11.96
CA TYR A 80 0.35 5.64 -13.18
C TYR A 80 -0.95 6.41 -12.97
N ALA A 81 -0.84 7.73 -13.00
CA ALA A 81 -1.95 8.61 -12.65
C ALA A 81 -3.15 8.43 -13.60
N PRO A 82 -4.40 8.52 -13.09
CA PRO A 82 -4.78 8.59 -11.67
C PRO A 82 -5.09 7.21 -11.06
N SER A 83 -4.78 6.10 -11.75
CA SER A 83 -5.40 4.81 -11.46
C SER A 83 -4.57 3.88 -10.60
N ARG A 84 -3.23 4.00 -10.58
CA ARG A 84 -2.40 3.02 -9.89
C ARG A 84 -1.03 3.54 -9.46
N VAL A 85 -0.53 3.00 -8.35
CA VAL A 85 0.91 3.05 -7.99
C VAL A 85 1.46 1.63 -7.92
N HIS A 86 2.67 1.41 -8.45
CA HIS A 86 3.41 0.15 -8.34
C HIS A 86 4.67 0.36 -7.50
N PHE A 87 4.75 -0.34 -6.38
CA PHE A 87 5.86 -0.34 -5.44
C PHE A 87 6.68 -1.62 -5.66
N ARG A 88 7.99 -1.48 -5.81
CA ARG A 88 8.93 -2.61 -5.94
C ARG A 88 10.07 -2.45 -4.96
N MET A 89 10.16 -3.36 -4.00
CA MET A 89 11.24 -3.40 -3.02
C MET A 89 12.46 -4.13 -3.61
N GLU A 90 13.67 -3.75 -3.19
CA GLU A 90 14.91 -4.44 -3.60
C GLU A 90 14.96 -5.91 -3.16
N THR A 91 14.13 -6.30 -2.19
CA THR A 91 13.93 -7.70 -1.76
C THR A 91 13.14 -8.54 -2.77
N GLY A 92 12.57 -7.92 -3.80
CA GLY A 92 11.70 -8.55 -4.79
C GLY A 92 10.21 -8.51 -4.45
N THR A 93 9.83 -8.08 -3.24
CA THR A 93 8.43 -7.88 -2.89
C THR A 93 7.84 -6.74 -3.72
N GLU A 94 6.66 -6.96 -4.28
CA GLU A 94 5.95 -5.96 -5.07
C GLU A 94 4.52 -5.73 -4.56
N VAL A 95 4.05 -4.50 -4.72
CA VAL A 95 2.70 -4.07 -4.38
C VAL A 95 2.15 -3.15 -5.45
N GLN A 96 0.93 -3.42 -5.91
CA GLN A 96 0.17 -2.48 -6.71
C GLN A 96 -1.01 -1.94 -5.88
N ASN A 97 -1.19 -0.62 -5.85
CA ASN A 97 -2.32 0.05 -5.23
C ASN A 97 -3.16 0.65 -6.34
N ILE A 98 -4.38 0.13 -6.53
CA ILE A 98 -5.20 0.39 -7.71
C ILE A 98 -6.51 1.06 -7.27
N ILE A 99 -6.85 2.16 -7.93
CA ILE A 99 -8.16 2.79 -7.87
C ILE A 99 -8.95 2.28 -9.08
N SER A 100 -10.07 1.63 -8.82
CA SER A 100 -10.96 1.10 -9.86
C SER A 100 -12.39 1.59 -9.65
N ARG A 101 -13.19 1.54 -10.72
CA ARG A 101 -14.61 1.88 -10.70
C ARG A 101 -15.43 0.65 -11.05
N ASP A 102 -16.55 0.45 -10.36
CA ASP A 102 -17.56 -0.48 -10.81
C ASP A 102 -18.08 -0.08 -12.20
N VAL A 103 -18.33 -1.06 -13.07
CA VAL A 103 -18.80 -0.80 -14.44
C VAL A 103 -20.27 -0.39 -14.46
N GLY A 104 -21.07 -0.83 -13.48
CA GLY A 104 -22.49 -0.56 -13.40
C GLY A 104 -22.80 0.80 -12.76
N ASP A 105 -22.30 1.04 -11.55
CA ASP A 105 -22.65 2.22 -10.76
C ASP A 105 -21.52 3.25 -10.57
N GLY A 106 -20.31 2.93 -11.03
CA GLY A 106 -19.15 3.81 -10.91
C GLY A 106 -18.55 3.89 -9.50
N THR A 107 -18.98 3.04 -8.56
CA THR A 107 -18.45 2.97 -7.20
C THR A 107 -16.94 2.82 -7.21
N LEU A 108 -16.25 3.66 -6.44
CA LEU A 108 -14.80 3.62 -6.31
C LEU A 108 -14.36 2.48 -5.37
N PHE A 109 -13.36 1.72 -5.82
CA PHE A 109 -12.72 0.65 -5.07
C PHE A 109 -11.22 0.89 -4.97
N MET A 110 -10.64 0.51 -3.83
CA MET A 110 -9.20 0.41 -3.64
C MET A 110 -8.83 -1.06 -3.64
N THR A 111 -7.90 -1.46 -4.50
CA THR A 111 -7.40 -2.83 -4.59
C THR A 111 -5.90 -2.85 -4.39
N TYR A 112 -5.42 -3.63 -3.42
CA TYR A 112 -4.00 -3.90 -3.26
C TYR A 112 -3.70 -5.31 -3.76
N ALA A 113 -2.77 -5.44 -4.69
CA ALA A 113 -2.26 -6.72 -5.19
C ALA A 113 -0.79 -6.85 -4.81
N PHE A 114 -0.46 -7.93 -4.09
CA PHE A 114 0.86 -8.16 -3.55
C PHE A 114 1.52 -9.39 -4.17
N SER A 115 2.84 -9.31 -4.33
CA SER A 115 3.75 -10.43 -4.54
C SER A 115 4.75 -10.41 -3.40
N TRP A 116 4.47 -11.13 -2.31
CA TRP A 116 5.32 -11.16 -1.11
C TRP A 116 6.45 -12.17 -1.27
N VAL A 117 7.70 -11.72 -1.20
CA VAL A 117 8.84 -12.63 -1.08
C VAL A 117 9.02 -12.99 0.39
N VAL A 118 8.84 -14.26 0.74
CA VAL A 118 8.97 -14.78 2.10
C VAL A 118 10.18 -15.71 2.23
N ASP A 119 10.88 -15.66 3.37
CA ASP A 119 11.95 -16.60 3.68
C ASP A 119 11.36 -17.90 4.21
N ASN A 120 11.61 -19.01 3.50
CA ASN A 120 11.09 -20.32 3.88
C ASN A 120 11.68 -20.81 5.22
N GLY A 121 12.82 -20.25 5.63
CA GLY A 121 13.45 -20.54 6.92
C GLY A 121 12.70 -19.96 8.12
N ALA A 122 11.98 -18.85 7.95
CA ALA A 122 11.21 -18.18 9.01
C ALA A 122 9.86 -18.85 9.28
N HIS A 123 9.36 -19.65 8.33
CA HIS A 123 8.04 -20.30 8.38
C HIS A 123 8.14 -21.83 8.40
N LYS A 124 9.27 -22.42 8.83
CA LYS A 124 9.48 -23.88 8.77
C LYS A 124 8.42 -24.72 9.49
N GLU A 125 7.74 -24.16 10.49
CA GLU A 125 6.69 -24.84 11.25
C GLU A 125 5.27 -24.57 10.70
N GLU A 126 5.13 -23.67 9.72
CA GLU A 126 3.86 -23.25 9.14
C GLU A 126 3.70 -23.83 7.73
N GLY A 127 2.52 -24.38 7.42
CA GLY A 127 2.21 -24.81 6.05
C GLY A 127 2.06 -23.62 5.10
N GLU A 128 2.27 -23.83 3.80
CA GLU A 128 2.13 -22.75 2.79
C GLU A 128 0.74 -22.08 2.80
N GLU A 129 -0.32 -22.86 3.05
CA GLU A 129 -1.70 -22.37 3.17
C GLU A 129 -1.86 -21.40 4.36
N ASP A 130 -1.27 -21.73 5.51
CA ASP A 130 -1.30 -20.87 6.70
C ASP A 130 -0.59 -19.54 6.46
N VAL A 131 0.56 -19.56 5.78
CA VAL A 131 1.30 -18.34 5.44
C VAL A 131 0.50 -17.49 4.45
N ARG A 132 -0.09 -18.12 3.43
CA ARG A 132 -0.93 -17.40 2.44
C ARG A 132 -2.13 -16.72 3.12
N ASP A 133 -2.80 -17.39 4.03
CA ASP A 133 -3.97 -16.83 4.75
C ASP A 133 -3.58 -15.68 5.66
N LYS A 134 -2.42 -15.74 6.31
CA LYS A 134 -1.86 -14.61 7.05
C LYS A 134 -1.59 -13.41 6.12
N LYS A 135 -0.93 -13.63 4.98
CA LYS A 135 -0.68 -12.58 3.99
C LYS A 135 -1.97 -12.01 3.40
N GLN A 136 -2.99 -12.83 3.23
CA GLN A 136 -4.31 -12.37 2.80
C GLN A 136 -4.96 -11.44 3.84
N LYS A 137 -4.87 -11.76 5.14
CA LYS A 137 -5.36 -10.89 6.23
C LYS A 137 -4.59 -9.58 6.29
N GLU A 138 -3.27 -9.63 6.18
CA GLU A 138 -2.40 -8.44 6.13
C GLU A 138 -2.78 -7.52 4.95
N ALA A 139 -3.02 -8.09 3.75
CA ALA A 139 -3.45 -7.33 2.58
C ALA A 139 -4.81 -6.62 2.82
N SER A 140 -5.79 -7.31 3.41
CA SER A 140 -7.09 -6.73 3.74
C SER A 140 -6.98 -5.59 4.74
N ILE A 141 -6.14 -5.73 5.78
CA ILE A 141 -5.88 -4.67 6.75
C ILE A 141 -5.22 -3.46 6.06
N ALA A 142 -4.24 -3.70 5.20
CA ALA A 142 -3.50 -2.63 4.51
C ALA A 142 -4.41 -1.76 3.64
N VAL A 143 -5.38 -2.36 2.93
CA VAL A 143 -6.37 -1.63 2.14
C VAL A 143 -7.24 -0.75 3.04
N SER A 144 -7.89 -1.35 4.04
CA SER A 144 -8.83 -0.65 4.92
C SER A 144 -8.15 0.50 5.67
N LYS A 145 -6.97 0.26 6.23
CA LYS A 145 -6.20 1.27 6.98
C LYS A 145 -5.72 2.41 6.09
N SER A 146 -5.38 2.12 4.83
CA SER A 146 -4.98 3.18 3.90
C SER A 146 -6.15 4.11 3.56
N ILE A 147 -7.36 3.57 3.38
CA ILE A 147 -8.56 4.39 3.15
C ILE A 147 -8.90 5.22 4.40
N GLU A 148 -8.82 4.62 5.59
CA GLU A 148 -9.02 5.34 6.87
C GLU A 148 -8.03 6.50 7.02
N ALA A 149 -6.75 6.27 6.74
CA ALA A 149 -5.71 7.29 6.80
C ALA A 149 -6.00 8.44 5.81
N MET A 150 -6.40 8.13 4.57
CA MET A 150 -6.80 9.14 3.59
C MET A 150 -7.98 9.99 4.08
N ARG A 151 -9.01 9.37 4.67
CA ARG A 151 -10.14 10.12 5.25
C ARG A 151 -9.69 11.04 6.39
N ALA A 152 -8.86 10.54 7.30
CA ALA A 152 -8.30 11.35 8.39
C ALA A 152 -7.50 12.54 7.83
N MET A 153 -6.68 12.31 6.81
CA MET A 153 -5.89 13.36 6.15
C MET A 153 -6.73 14.40 5.41
N VAL A 154 -7.90 14.02 4.89
CA VAL A 154 -8.85 15.00 4.35
C VAL A 154 -9.46 15.84 5.47
N LEU A 155 -9.81 15.23 6.61
CA LEU A 155 -10.39 15.94 7.75
C LEU A 155 -9.42 16.92 8.40
N ASP A 156 -8.13 16.58 8.48
CA ASP A 156 -7.11 17.45 9.07
C ASP A 156 -6.40 18.37 8.06
N GLY A 157 -6.77 18.31 6.79
CA GLY A 157 -6.28 19.20 5.74
C GLY A 157 -4.93 18.83 5.11
N ARG A 158 -4.33 17.70 5.49
CA ARG A 158 -3.13 17.16 4.81
C ARG A 158 -3.40 16.76 3.36
N ILE A 159 -4.61 16.34 3.04
CA ILE A 159 -5.12 16.19 1.67
C ILE A 159 -6.19 17.27 1.48
N ARG A 160 -6.01 18.14 0.48
CA ARG A 160 -6.92 19.27 0.27
C ARG A 160 -8.30 18.77 -0.15
N THR A 161 -9.34 19.45 0.32
CA THR A 161 -10.66 19.42 -0.30
C THR A 161 -10.56 20.18 -1.62
N ALA A 162 -10.92 19.52 -2.73
CA ALA A 162 -11.15 20.20 -3.99
C ALA A 162 -12.28 21.22 -3.85
#